data_AF-A0A242NX28-F1
#
_entry.id   AF-A0A242NX28-F1
#
_cell.length_a   1.000
_cell.length_b   1.000
_cell.length_c   1.000
_cell.angle_alpha   90.00
_cell.angle_beta   90.00
_cell.angle_gamma   90.00
#
_symmetry.space_group_name_H-M   'P 1'
#
loop_
_entity.id
_entity.type
_entity.pdbx_description
1 polymer ?
#
loop_
_entity_poly.entity_id
_entity_poly.type
_entity_poly.pdbx_seq_one_letter_code
_entity_poly.pdbx_strand_id
1 'polypeptide(L)'
;MNHISWQDIRKVIVDFLQQRLANNSSYKSELTKLEKAKQAGDQKTVNESQQKILELSKRFDFENWMEDAATRRYSWILIATHLSKGIHPSSKGSNANYNTQIKPDVFNNFISSATIDKLPFDATGGASALDIFGLLKQVVKDDITILQLIINRHPEVKKALSDDENKATIYLENFSKFLNDNWSKPQASELNKQLYWPNSEESYLSQKEDNYRLLIPLHPSSLCHLVYQKVQARFSEENKKAREQRRIKNIEHKSYISFHDLAVVKLGGSNAQNASQLIGSQMGRNFLLPSLPPQFSKTSYPSFSNEQETIFNRSLQYYCRFGFKLLFETINAEKNDFSRRNNRRESFFLILTMIFKYVKHLQTSKYAGWSRESSLKLEQQLWLDPSRANLDGEEKFKQEYDRADWQVNLEKDFAFWIQTILKDKFGQISEQFSDPEFEKWRREFRFVLKSNKPRGRRIN
;
A
#
# COMPACT_ATOMS: atom_id res chain seq x y z
N MET A 1 12.77 -5.94 -34.01
CA MET A 1 13.49 -4.69 -34.34
C MET A 1 13.89 -4.63 -35.82
N ASN A 2 14.48 -5.68 -36.39
CA ASN A 2 15.04 -5.68 -37.76
C ASN A 2 14.06 -5.47 -38.95
N HIS A 3 12.77 -5.23 -38.71
CA HIS A 3 11.75 -5.03 -39.74
C HIS A 3 11.03 -3.67 -39.65
N ILE A 4 11.58 -2.71 -38.90
CA ILE A 4 11.05 -1.35 -38.82
C ILE A 4 11.81 -0.48 -39.81
N SER A 5 11.13 0.07 -40.80
CA SER A 5 11.76 0.98 -41.77
C SER A 5 11.67 2.45 -41.33
N TRP A 6 12.44 3.33 -41.95
CA TRP A 6 12.34 4.76 -41.67
C TRP A 6 10.95 5.33 -42.04
N GLN A 7 10.28 4.75 -43.04
CA GLN A 7 8.93 5.16 -43.44
C GLN A 7 7.90 4.85 -42.35
N ASP A 8 8.02 3.71 -41.68
CA ASP A 8 7.13 3.34 -40.56
C ASP A 8 7.25 4.38 -39.43
N ILE A 9 8.48 4.75 -39.08
CA ILE A 9 8.76 5.74 -38.04
C ILE A 9 8.22 7.12 -38.46
N ARG A 10 8.52 7.56 -39.68
CA ARG A 10 8.11 8.88 -40.17
C ARG A 10 6.59 8.99 -40.25
N LYS A 11 5.90 7.93 -40.70
CA LYS A 11 4.44 7.87 -40.71
C LYS A 11 3.86 8.13 -39.32
N VAL A 12 4.38 7.48 -38.29
CA VAL A 12 3.92 7.68 -36.90
C VAL A 12 4.16 9.11 -36.42
N ILE A 13 5.29 9.74 -36.80
CA ILE A 13 5.54 11.15 -36.48
C ILE A 13 4.49 12.04 -37.15
N VAL A 14 4.24 11.86 -38.44
CA VAL A 14 3.26 12.65 -39.20
C VAL A 14 1.85 12.46 -38.66
N ASP A 15 1.44 11.22 -38.40
CA ASP A 15 0.12 10.89 -37.85
C ASP A 15 -0.06 11.55 -36.47
N PHE A 16 0.96 11.52 -35.61
CA PHE A 16 0.96 12.20 -34.31
C PHE A 16 0.76 13.71 -34.45
N LEU A 17 1.49 14.35 -35.37
CA LEU A 17 1.38 15.79 -35.61
C LEU A 17 0.00 16.20 -36.16
N GLN A 18 -0.54 15.40 -37.09
CA GLN A 18 -1.89 15.59 -37.61
C GLN A 18 -2.95 15.48 -36.50
N GLN A 19 -2.83 14.47 -35.63
CA GLN A 19 -3.71 14.31 -34.48
C GLN A 19 -3.58 15.49 -33.49
N ARG A 20 -2.36 16.02 -33.29
CA ARG A 20 -2.15 17.20 -32.43
C ARG A 20 -2.78 18.46 -33.02
N LEU A 21 -2.64 18.69 -34.33
CA LEU A 21 -3.29 19.80 -35.02
C LEU A 21 -4.82 19.68 -34.92
N ALA A 22 -5.36 18.50 -35.24
CA ALA A 22 -6.79 18.24 -35.17
C ALA A 22 -7.36 18.46 -33.76
N ASN A 23 -6.59 18.18 -32.72
CA ASN A 23 -6.98 18.37 -31.32
C ASN A 23 -6.64 19.76 -30.75
N ASN A 24 -5.97 20.63 -31.51
CA ASN A 24 -5.61 21.96 -31.05
C ASN A 24 -6.86 22.84 -30.93
N SER A 25 -7.10 23.41 -29.74
CA SER A 25 -8.28 24.22 -29.46
C SER A 25 -8.36 25.48 -30.33
N SER A 26 -7.23 26.13 -30.59
CA SER A 26 -7.17 27.31 -31.46
C SER A 26 -7.49 26.94 -32.91
N TYR A 27 -6.99 25.79 -33.38
CA TYR A 27 -7.31 25.28 -34.73
C TYR A 27 -8.80 24.97 -34.90
N LYS A 28 -9.42 24.25 -33.95
CA LYS A 28 -10.87 23.98 -33.95
C LYS A 28 -11.69 25.27 -33.92
N SER A 29 -11.27 26.24 -33.11
CA SER A 29 -11.93 27.54 -33.00
C SER A 29 -11.89 28.31 -34.31
N GLU A 30 -10.72 28.38 -34.97
CA GLU A 30 -10.58 29.06 -36.26
C GLU A 30 -11.32 28.34 -37.40
N LEU A 31 -11.39 27.00 -37.40
CA LEU A 31 -12.24 26.26 -38.35
C LEU A 31 -13.72 26.62 -38.18
N THR A 32 -14.20 26.68 -36.94
CA THR A 32 -15.60 27.05 -36.65
C THR A 32 -15.87 28.50 -37.05
N LYS A 33 -14.92 29.41 -36.81
CA LYS A 33 -15.02 30.82 -37.24
C LYS A 33 -15.07 30.94 -38.76
N LEU A 34 -14.22 30.20 -39.46
CA LEU A 34 -14.20 30.17 -40.92
C LEU A 34 -15.53 29.72 -41.50
N GLU A 35 -16.12 28.65 -40.94
CA GLU A 35 -17.41 28.12 -41.40
C GLU A 35 -18.54 29.16 -41.23
N LYS A 36 -18.60 29.80 -40.06
CA LYS A 36 -19.58 30.88 -39.79
C LYS A 36 -19.37 32.09 -40.69
N ALA A 37 -18.12 32.50 -40.92
CA ALA A 37 -17.80 33.64 -41.78
C ALA A 37 -18.21 33.37 -43.24
N LYS A 38 -18.02 32.14 -43.73
CA LYS A 38 -18.51 31.72 -45.06
C LYS A 38 -20.03 31.78 -45.16
N GLN A 39 -20.74 31.32 -44.13
CA GLN A 39 -22.21 31.39 -44.09
C GLN A 39 -22.74 32.83 -44.03
N ALA A 40 -22.01 33.73 -43.36
CA ALA A 40 -22.37 35.14 -43.23
C ALA A 40 -21.92 36.02 -44.41
N GLY A 41 -21.16 35.49 -45.37
CA GLY A 41 -20.60 36.27 -46.48
C GLY A 41 -19.51 37.28 -46.08
N ASP A 42 -18.92 37.16 -44.89
CA ASP A 42 -17.87 38.05 -44.41
C ASP A 42 -16.49 37.64 -44.97
N GLN A 43 -16.16 38.17 -46.14
CA GLN A 43 -14.92 37.83 -46.84
C GLN A 43 -13.66 38.23 -46.05
N LYS A 44 -13.73 39.29 -45.22
CA LYS A 44 -12.58 39.73 -44.42
C LYS A 44 -12.24 38.67 -43.37
N THR A 45 -13.25 38.24 -42.60
CA THR A 45 -13.05 37.20 -41.58
C THR A 45 -12.68 35.85 -42.20
N VAL A 46 -13.20 35.52 -43.40
CA VAL A 46 -12.77 34.32 -44.15
C VAL A 46 -11.26 34.35 -44.42
N ASN A 47 -10.75 35.45 -44.97
CA ASN A 47 -9.32 35.57 -45.30
C ASN A 47 -8.44 35.51 -44.04
N GLU A 48 -8.84 36.20 -42.96
CA GLU A 48 -8.11 36.19 -41.69
C GLU A 48 -8.06 34.80 -41.04
N SER A 49 -9.19 34.08 -40.97
CA SER A 49 -9.21 32.73 -40.41
C SER A 49 -8.47 31.73 -41.30
N GLN A 50 -8.53 31.85 -42.63
CA GLN A 50 -7.73 31.03 -43.54
C GLN A 50 -6.22 31.22 -43.33
N GLN A 51 -5.77 32.46 -43.17
CA GLN A 51 -4.36 32.76 -42.86
C GLN A 51 -3.94 32.13 -41.53
N LYS A 52 -4.74 32.29 -40.46
CA LYS A 52 -4.45 31.68 -39.15
C LYS A 52 -4.43 30.15 -39.19
N ILE A 53 -5.35 29.54 -39.94
CA ILE A 53 -5.38 28.08 -40.15
C ILE A 53 -4.12 27.62 -40.87
N LEU A 54 -3.67 28.35 -41.89
CA LEU A 54 -2.44 28.05 -42.62
C LEU A 54 -1.22 28.18 -41.72
N GLU A 55 -1.12 29.25 -40.92
CA GLU A 55 -0.04 29.45 -39.94
C GLU A 55 -0.01 28.33 -38.90
N LEU A 56 -1.17 27.97 -38.33
CA LEU A 56 -1.27 26.85 -37.39
C LEU A 56 -0.84 25.54 -38.06
N SER A 57 -1.31 25.26 -39.27
CA SER A 57 -0.95 24.05 -40.01
C SER A 57 0.55 23.98 -40.27
N LYS A 58 1.19 25.10 -40.66
CA LYS A 58 2.64 25.18 -40.84
C LYS A 58 3.43 24.86 -39.56
N ARG A 59 2.91 25.21 -38.38
CA ARG A 59 3.58 24.90 -37.09
C ARG A 59 3.56 23.42 -36.72
N PHE A 60 2.59 22.67 -37.24
CA PHE A 60 2.47 21.22 -37.07
C PHE A 60 2.93 20.44 -38.31
N ASP A 61 3.42 21.14 -39.34
CA ASP A 61 4.10 20.50 -40.46
C ASP A 61 5.36 19.78 -39.97
N PHE A 62 5.68 18.65 -40.60
CA PHE A 62 6.75 17.77 -40.16
C PHE A 62 8.09 18.51 -40.06
N GLU A 63 8.51 19.20 -41.11
CA GLU A 63 9.84 19.84 -41.15
C GLU A 63 9.94 20.95 -40.10
N ASN A 64 8.96 21.86 -40.05
CA ASN A 64 8.96 22.98 -39.11
C ASN A 64 8.90 22.50 -37.65
N TRP A 65 8.06 21.50 -37.37
CA TRP A 65 7.92 20.99 -36.01
C TRP A 65 9.18 20.24 -35.58
N MET A 66 9.76 19.41 -36.46
CA MET A 66 11.00 18.67 -36.18
C MET A 66 12.16 19.61 -35.93
N GLU A 67 12.34 20.64 -36.75
CA GLU A 67 13.37 21.65 -36.57
C GLU A 67 13.23 22.37 -35.22
N ASP A 68 12.02 22.82 -34.89
CA ASP A 68 11.75 23.49 -33.62
C ASP A 68 11.93 22.56 -32.40
N ALA A 69 11.46 21.32 -32.50
CA ALA A 69 11.57 20.30 -31.46
C ALA A 69 13.04 19.95 -31.17
N ALA A 70 13.80 19.70 -32.23
CA ALA A 70 15.13 19.11 -32.14
C ALA A 70 16.26 20.13 -31.96
N THR A 71 16.06 21.40 -32.32
CA THR A 71 17.10 22.44 -32.18
C THR A 71 16.88 23.36 -31.00
N ARG A 72 15.63 23.68 -30.67
CA ARG A 72 15.30 24.71 -29.67
C ARG A 72 14.68 24.12 -28.41
N ARG A 73 13.60 23.34 -28.55
CA ARG A 73 12.82 22.85 -27.41
C ARG A 73 13.41 21.62 -26.72
N TYR A 74 14.33 20.92 -27.37
CA TYR A 74 14.95 19.72 -26.83
C TYR A 74 15.55 19.97 -25.42
N SER A 75 16.24 21.09 -25.22
CA SER A 75 16.86 21.41 -23.92
C SER A 75 15.88 21.71 -22.79
N TRP A 76 14.58 21.84 -23.09
CA TRP A 76 13.54 22.17 -22.12
C TRP A 76 12.92 20.94 -21.46
N ILE A 77 13.30 19.74 -21.89
CA ILE A 77 12.80 18.46 -21.40
C ILE A 77 13.94 17.51 -21.07
N LEU A 78 13.76 16.73 -20.01
CA LEU A 78 14.67 15.68 -19.60
C LEU A 78 13.87 14.41 -19.31
N ILE A 79 14.37 13.26 -19.76
CA ILE A 79 13.81 11.95 -19.45
C ILE A 79 14.60 11.38 -18.27
N ALA A 80 13.91 11.10 -17.18
CA ALA A 80 14.52 10.62 -15.95
C ALA A 80 13.61 9.63 -15.23
N THR A 81 14.18 8.90 -14.28
CA THR A 81 13.44 7.96 -13.42
C THR A 81 13.34 8.44 -11.98
N HIS A 82 14.34 9.22 -11.55
CA HIS A 82 14.41 9.83 -10.24
C HIS A 82 14.51 11.35 -10.42
N LEU A 83 13.64 12.08 -9.73
CA LEU A 83 13.42 13.50 -9.94
C LEU A 83 13.77 14.30 -8.70
N SER A 84 14.55 15.35 -8.87
CA SER A 84 14.83 16.33 -7.83
C SER A 84 13.58 17.13 -7.46
N LYS A 85 12.74 17.47 -8.46
CA LYS A 85 11.48 18.19 -8.27
C LYS A 85 10.42 17.41 -7.47
N GLY A 86 10.56 16.09 -7.37
CA GLY A 86 9.66 15.29 -6.55
C GLY A 86 9.88 15.49 -5.04
N ILE A 87 11.03 16.04 -4.63
CA ILE A 87 11.29 16.44 -3.24
C ILE A 87 10.74 17.84 -2.97
N HIS A 88 11.04 18.80 -3.86
CA HIS A 88 10.50 20.14 -3.80
C HIS A 88 10.27 20.68 -5.22
N PRO A 89 9.09 21.24 -5.55
CA PRO A 89 8.72 21.60 -6.92
C PRO A 89 9.64 22.65 -7.57
N SER A 90 10.20 23.56 -6.76
CA SER A 90 11.15 24.58 -7.21
C SER A 90 12.61 24.11 -7.27
N SER A 91 12.87 22.82 -7.00
CA SER A 91 14.23 22.30 -7.03
C SER A 91 14.81 22.35 -8.44
N LYS A 92 16.07 22.81 -8.52
CA LYS A 92 16.88 22.84 -9.75
C LYS A 92 18.01 21.80 -9.73
N GLY A 93 17.95 20.84 -8.79
CA GLY A 93 18.95 19.78 -8.70
C GLY A 93 18.91 18.84 -9.90
N SER A 94 20.00 18.12 -10.11
CA SER A 94 20.13 17.08 -11.12
C SER A 94 19.10 15.97 -10.91
N ASN A 95 18.62 15.40 -12.02
CA ASN A 95 17.78 14.21 -12.02
C ASN A 95 18.65 12.99 -12.38
N ALA A 96 18.09 11.78 -12.22
CA ALA A 96 18.78 10.56 -12.60
C ALA A 96 17.91 9.64 -13.47
N ASN A 97 18.49 9.13 -14.54
CA ASN A 97 17.91 8.09 -15.38
C ASN A 97 18.55 6.73 -15.04
N TYR A 98 17.91 5.97 -14.17
CA TYR A 98 18.42 4.68 -13.72
C TYR A 98 18.49 3.64 -14.85
N ASN A 99 17.67 3.78 -15.90
CA ASN A 99 17.71 2.89 -17.05
C ASN A 99 19.01 2.99 -17.87
N THR A 100 19.81 4.05 -17.67
CA THR A 100 21.13 4.21 -18.34
C THR A 100 22.31 3.87 -17.44
N GLN A 101 22.05 3.42 -16.21
CA GLN A 101 23.09 3.07 -15.24
C GLN A 101 23.35 1.55 -15.22
N ILE A 102 24.56 1.16 -14.80
CA ILE A 102 24.90 -0.23 -14.55
C ILE A 102 24.11 -0.70 -13.33
N LYS A 103 23.36 -1.80 -13.50
CA LYS A 103 22.58 -2.38 -12.41
C LYS A 103 23.48 -3.23 -11.52
N PRO A 104 23.32 -3.19 -10.19
CA PRO A 104 24.03 -4.09 -9.29
C PRO A 104 23.52 -5.52 -9.47
N ASP A 105 24.42 -6.50 -9.39
CA ASP A 105 24.08 -7.93 -9.57
C ASP A 105 23.50 -8.57 -8.31
N VAL A 106 23.66 -7.93 -7.14
CA VAL A 106 23.25 -8.47 -5.84
C VAL A 106 22.24 -7.55 -5.19
N PHE A 107 21.04 -8.09 -4.99
CA PHE A 107 19.97 -7.44 -4.22
C PHE A 107 19.84 -8.20 -2.90
N ASN A 108 20.36 -7.63 -1.81
CA ASN A 108 20.36 -8.23 -0.46
C ASN A 108 18.94 -8.32 0.15
N ASN A 109 18.01 -9.01 -0.51
CA ASN A 109 16.58 -9.11 -0.18
C ASN A 109 15.83 -7.75 -0.12
N PHE A 110 16.42 -6.68 -0.65
CA PHE A 110 15.79 -5.36 -0.73
C PHE A 110 15.11 -5.15 -2.08
N ILE A 111 13.94 -4.50 -2.06
CA ILE A 111 13.23 -4.06 -3.27
C ILE A 111 13.52 -2.59 -3.50
N SER A 112 13.93 -2.23 -4.72
CA SER A 112 14.20 -0.83 -5.10
C SER A 112 13.95 -0.62 -6.60
N SER A 113 14.22 0.59 -7.09
CA SER A 113 14.24 0.87 -8.53
C SER A 113 15.17 -0.07 -9.30
N ALA A 114 16.17 -0.63 -8.63
CA ALA A 114 17.17 -1.53 -9.21
C ALA A 114 16.67 -2.95 -9.47
N THR A 115 15.67 -3.43 -8.70
CA THR A 115 15.12 -4.78 -8.85
C THR A 115 14.11 -4.88 -9.99
N ILE A 116 13.85 -3.80 -10.72
CA ILE A 116 12.89 -3.77 -11.82
C ILE A 116 13.66 -3.80 -13.15
N ASP A 117 13.28 -4.74 -14.02
CA ASP A 117 13.92 -4.90 -15.33
C ASP A 117 13.77 -3.65 -16.20
N LYS A 118 12.55 -3.10 -16.26
CA LYS A 118 12.24 -1.91 -17.04
C LYS A 118 11.40 -0.93 -16.24
N LEU A 119 12.01 0.18 -15.84
CA LEU A 119 11.29 1.29 -15.24
C LEU A 119 10.60 2.11 -16.33
N PRO A 120 9.34 2.55 -16.11
CA PRO A 120 8.70 3.46 -17.05
C PRO A 120 9.48 4.78 -17.10
N PHE A 121 9.70 5.30 -18.30
CA PHE A 121 10.32 6.61 -18.46
C PHE A 121 9.37 7.69 -17.93
N ASP A 122 9.91 8.63 -17.16
CA ASP A 122 9.24 9.87 -16.81
C ASP A 122 9.93 11.03 -17.52
N ALA A 123 9.20 12.12 -17.72
CA ALA A 123 9.75 13.34 -18.27
C ALA A 123 9.39 14.54 -17.40
N THR A 124 10.38 15.40 -17.15
CA THR A 124 10.20 16.68 -16.47
C THR A 124 10.72 17.80 -17.36
N GLY A 125 10.07 18.96 -17.35
CA GLY A 125 10.42 20.03 -18.27
C GLY A 125 9.33 21.07 -18.42
N GLY A 126 9.54 22.01 -19.35
CA GLY A 126 8.52 22.97 -19.75
C GLY A 126 7.33 22.28 -20.42
N ALA A 127 6.11 22.71 -20.11
CA ALA A 127 4.88 22.13 -20.66
C ALA A 127 4.84 22.13 -22.21
N SER A 128 5.49 23.13 -22.83
CA SER A 128 5.64 23.27 -24.28
C SER A 128 6.62 22.29 -24.94
N ALA A 129 7.37 21.51 -24.16
CA ALA A 129 8.27 20.47 -24.65
C ALA A 129 7.80 19.04 -24.29
N LEU A 130 6.78 18.90 -23.45
CA LEU A 130 6.19 17.59 -23.10
C LEU A 130 5.54 16.89 -24.30
N ASP A 131 5.17 17.65 -25.34
CA ASP A 131 4.73 17.11 -26.62
C ASP A 131 5.81 16.28 -27.32
N ILE A 132 7.10 16.63 -27.16
CA ILE A 132 8.23 15.83 -27.65
C ILE A 132 8.22 14.46 -26.95
N PHE A 133 8.07 14.41 -25.62
CA PHE A 133 7.95 13.13 -24.93
C PHE A 133 6.70 12.35 -25.33
N GLY A 134 5.59 13.05 -25.61
CA GLY A 134 4.39 12.47 -26.20
C GLY A 134 4.65 11.79 -27.55
N LEU A 135 5.45 12.41 -28.42
CA LEU A 135 5.91 11.83 -29.68
C LEU A 135 6.79 10.60 -29.44
N LEU A 136 7.79 10.73 -28.56
CA LEU A 136 8.74 9.65 -28.26
C LEU A 136 8.05 8.40 -27.69
N LYS A 137 6.90 8.56 -27.03
CA LYS A 137 6.07 7.45 -26.54
C LYS A 137 5.20 6.78 -27.59
N GLN A 138 5.09 7.31 -28.81
CA GLN A 138 4.28 6.67 -29.85
C GLN A 138 4.86 5.31 -30.22
N VAL A 139 3.96 4.33 -30.38
CA VAL A 139 4.30 2.97 -30.79
C VAL A 139 4.44 2.94 -32.31
N VAL A 140 5.54 2.38 -32.79
CA VAL A 140 5.78 2.16 -34.22
C VAL A 140 5.23 0.80 -34.65
N LYS A 141 5.63 -0.27 -33.95
CA LYS A 141 5.19 -1.65 -34.24
C LYS A 141 5.42 -2.56 -33.04
N ASP A 142 4.52 -3.51 -32.79
CA ASP A 142 4.67 -4.57 -31.77
C ASP A 142 5.18 -4.04 -30.40
N ASP A 143 4.57 -2.95 -29.90
CA ASP A 143 4.92 -2.23 -28.66
C ASP A 143 6.28 -1.51 -28.63
N ILE A 144 7.02 -1.46 -29.74
CA ILE A 144 8.27 -0.72 -29.85
C ILE A 144 7.97 0.76 -30.08
N THR A 145 8.41 1.62 -29.16
CA THR A 145 8.24 3.07 -29.27
C THR A 145 9.39 3.76 -29.99
N ILE A 146 9.16 4.98 -30.48
CA ILE A 146 10.22 5.85 -31.04
C ILE A 146 11.36 6.03 -30.04
N LEU A 147 11.05 6.24 -28.75
CA LEU A 147 12.05 6.34 -27.68
C LEU A 147 12.94 5.10 -27.60
N GLN A 148 12.35 3.90 -27.67
CA GLN A 148 13.10 2.65 -27.62
C GLN A 148 14.02 2.49 -28.83
N LEU A 149 13.59 2.92 -30.02
CA LEU A 149 14.41 2.91 -31.22
C LEU A 149 15.63 3.85 -31.09
N ILE A 150 15.45 5.04 -30.51
CA ILE A 150 16.54 5.98 -30.21
C ILE A 150 17.52 5.36 -29.20
N ILE A 151 17.01 4.80 -28.09
CA ILE A 151 17.84 4.15 -27.05
C ILE A 151 18.68 3.03 -27.67
N ASN A 152 18.09 2.22 -28.54
CA ASN A 152 18.76 1.08 -29.17
C ASN A 152 19.62 1.48 -30.38
N ARG A 153 19.74 2.79 -30.67
CA ARG A 153 20.48 3.34 -31.82
C ARG A 153 20.09 2.67 -33.14
N HIS A 154 18.78 2.46 -33.35
CA HIS A 154 18.30 1.81 -34.56
C HIS A 154 18.63 2.66 -35.80
N PRO A 155 19.27 2.09 -36.85
CA PRO A 155 19.86 2.86 -37.94
C PRO A 155 18.82 3.65 -38.76
N GLU A 156 17.60 3.15 -38.85
CA GLU A 156 16.52 3.79 -39.61
C GLU A 156 15.95 5.04 -38.93
N VAL A 157 16.23 5.27 -37.64
CA VAL A 157 15.74 6.46 -36.94
C VAL A 157 16.29 7.73 -37.58
N LYS A 158 17.60 7.78 -37.86
CA LYS A 158 18.26 8.95 -38.46
C LYS A 158 17.51 9.41 -39.71
N LYS A 159 17.30 8.50 -40.66
CA LYS A 159 16.59 8.77 -41.92
C LYS A 159 15.15 9.22 -41.71
N ALA A 160 14.49 8.77 -40.64
CA ALA A 160 13.12 9.15 -40.37
C ALA A 160 12.97 10.61 -39.88
N LEU A 161 14.02 11.21 -39.30
CA LEU A 161 13.94 12.52 -38.64
C LEU A 161 14.02 13.72 -39.60
N SER A 162 14.69 13.58 -40.75
CA SER A 162 14.76 14.62 -41.80
C SER A 162 15.27 14.00 -43.10
N ASP A 163 14.93 14.60 -44.25
CA ASP A 163 15.52 14.26 -45.55
C ASP A 163 16.93 14.85 -45.73
N ASP A 164 17.29 15.88 -44.96
CA ASP A 164 18.66 16.41 -44.91
C ASP A 164 19.49 15.62 -43.89
N GLU A 165 20.55 14.96 -44.38
CA GLU A 165 21.40 14.10 -43.56
C GLU A 165 22.10 14.85 -42.42
N ASN A 166 22.48 16.11 -42.62
CA ASN A 166 23.13 16.92 -41.59
C ASN A 166 22.12 17.27 -40.49
N LYS A 167 20.91 17.70 -40.88
CA LYS A 167 19.82 17.97 -39.92
C LYS A 167 19.45 16.71 -39.14
N ALA A 168 19.26 15.59 -39.83
CA ALA A 168 18.94 14.31 -39.23
C ALA A 168 19.98 13.88 -38.18
N THR A 169 21.27 14.09 -38.45
CA THR A 169 22.36 13.82 -37.50
C THR A 169 22.23 14.68 -36.24
N ILE A 170 22.09 16.00 -36.41
CA ILE A 170 21.94 16.95 -35.30
C ILE A 170 20.68 16.63 -34.47
N TYR A 171 19.58 16.27 -35.12
CA TYR A 171 18.33 15.96 -34.43
C TYR A 171 18.46 14.71 -33.58
N LEU A 172 19.06 13.65 -34.12
CA LEU A 172 19.29 12.42 -33.38
C LEU A 172 20.23 12.64 -32.19
N GLU A 173 21.30 13.42 -32.36
CA GLU A 173 22.21 13.77 -31.28
C GLU A 173 21.51 14.55 -30.17
N ASN A 174 20.71 15.55 -30.53
CA ASN A 174 19.98 16.36 -29.56
C ASN A 174 18.89 15.56 -28.83
N PHE A 175 18.18 14.66 -29.52
CA PHE A 175 17.21 13.77 -28.87
C PHE A 175 17.89 12.73 -27.98
N SER A 176 19.08 12.28 -28.34
CA SER A 176 19.86 11.36 -27.49
C SER A 176 20.30 12.02 -26.18
N LYS A 177 20.45 13.35 -26.14
CA LYS A 177 20.75 14.09 -24.91
C LYS A 177 19.62 14.03 -23.88
N PHE A 178 18.39 13.67 -24.26
CA PHE A 178 17.29 13.48 -23.29
C PHE A 178 17.54 12.33 -22.31
N LEU A 179 18.28 11.32 -22.77
CA LEU A 179 18.47 10.05 -22.08
C LEU A 179 19.66 10.09 -21.13
N ASN A 180 20.66 10.90 -21.46
CA ASN A 180 21.91 10.99 -20.74
C ASN A 180 21.88 12.17 -19.78
N ASP A 181 21.89 11.85 -18.50
CA ASP A 181 22.12 12.83 -17.46
C ASP A 181 23.50 13.47 -17.65
N ASN A 182 23.57 14.80 -17.59
CA ASN A 182 24.86 15.49 -17.61
C ASN A 182 25.54 15.43 -16.23
N TRP A 183 26.07 14.26 -15.86
CA TRP A 183 26.83 14.04 -14.62
C TRP A 183 28.24 14.65 -14.64
N SER A 184 28.66 15.31 -15.72
CA SER A 184 29.94 16.03 -15.75
C SER A 184 29.95 17.25 -14.81
N LYS A 185 28.77 17.79 -14.48
CA LYS A 185 28.55 18.89 -13.54
C LYS A 185 27.28 18.66 -12.73
N PRO A 186 27.29 17.72 -11.76
CA PRO A 186 26.13 17.46 -10.93
C PRO A 186 25.76 18.72 -10.13
N GLN A 187 24.46 18.99 -10.00
CA GLN A 187 23.95 20.12 -9.24
C GLN A 187 23.04 19.62 -8.12
N ALA A 188 23.35 20.04 -6.89
CA ALA A 188 22.45 19.90 -5.76
C ALA A 188 21.59 21.17 -5.63
N SER A 189 20.34 21.02 -5.19
CA SER A 189 19.55 22.15 -4.71
C SER A 189 19.54 22.19 -3.20
N GLU A 190 19.58 23.40 -2.63
CA GLU A 190 19.32 23.63 -1.20
C GLU A 190 17.94 23.12 -0.74
N LEU A 191 16.99 23.00 -1.67
CA LEU A 191 15.63 22.52 -1.41
C LEU A 191 15.53 20.99 -1.44
N ASN A 192 16.57 20.29 -1.91
CA ASN A 192 16.65 18.84 -1.78
C ASN A 192 17.08 18.45 -0.37
N LYS A 193 16.75 17.21 0.04
CA LYS A 193 17.30 16.63 1.25
C LYS A 193 18.76 16.26 0.99
N GLN A 194 19.63 16.61 1.91
CA GLN A 194 21.06 16.29 1.88
C GLN A 194 21.40 15.61 3.21
N LEU A 195 21.97 14.41 3.16
CA LEU A 195 22.17 13.55 4.32
C LEU A 195 23.64 13.14 4.40
N TYR A 196 24.31 13.39 5.52
CA TYR A 196 25.62 12.81 5.77
C TYR A 196 25.49 11.32 6.07
N TRP A 197 26.30 10.52 5.38
CA TRP A 197 26.40 9.09 5.58
C TRP A 197 27.84 8.73 5.95
N PRO A 198 28.07 8.04 7.09
CA PRO A 198 29.41 7.63 7.49
C PRO A 198 29.98 6.62 6.49
N ASN A 199 31.26 6.76 6.13
CA ASN A 199 31.93 5.86 5.18
C ASN A 199 32.35 4.53 5.83
N SER A 200 32.39 4.48 7.17
CA SER A 200 32.74 3.33 8.00
C SER A 200 32.09 3.44 9.37
N GLU A 201 32.08 2.34 10.12
CA GLU A 201 31.59 2.34 11.51
C GLU A 201 32.37 3.31 12.41
N GLU A 202 33.65 3.56 12.11
CA GLU A 202 34.54 4.43 12.90
C GLU A 202 34.64 5.87 12.36
N SER A 203 33.81 6.24 11.38
CA SER A 203 33.86 7.58 10.75
C SER A 203 33.65 8.73 11.74
N TYR A 204 33.02 8.48 12.89
CA TYR A 204 32.84 9.45 13.97
C TYR A 204 34.07 9.63 14.87
N LEU A 205 35.03 8.69 14.85
CA LEU A 205 36.28 8.74 15.61
C LEU A 205 37.44 9.31 14.79
N SER A 206 37.35 9.23 13.47
CA SER A 206 38.42 9.62 12.56
C SER A 206 38.52 11.14 12.43
N GLN A 207 39.72 11.69 12.66
CA GLN A 207 40.05 13.10 12.46
C GLN A 207 40.43 13.42 11.00
N LYS A 208 40.34 12.44 10.09
CA LYS A 208 40.65 12.64 8.66
C LYS A 208 39.54 13.42 7.95
N GLU A 209 39.90 14.09 6.86
CA GLU A 209 38.91 14.61 5.92
C GLU A 209 38.25 13.44 5.16
N ASP A 210 37.10 13.69 4.51
CA ASP A 210 36.35 12.70 3.69
C ASP A 210 35.86 11.43 4.42
N ASN A 211 35.60 11.49 5.72
CA ASN A 211 34.98 10.37 6.47
C ASN A 211 33.46 10.23 6.27
N TYR A 212 32.82 11.20 5.62
CA TYR A 212 31.39 11.17 5.34
C TYR A 212 31.12 11.42 3.86
N ARG A 213 30.08 10.77 3.35
CA ARG A 213 29.51 11.03 2.03
C ARG A 213 28.21 11.81 2.17
N LEU A 214 28.01 12.81 1.33
CA LEU A 214 26.75 13.52 1.25
C LEU A 214 25.83 12.82 0.25
N LEU A 215 24.74 12.24 0.75
CA LEU A 215 23.71 11.60 -0.06
C LEU A 215 22.59 12.58 -0.36
N ILE A 216 22.19 12.66 -1.62
CA ILE A 216 21.07 13.48 -2.08
C ILE A 216 20.00 12.53 -2.64
N PRO A 217 19.06 12.04 -1.80
CA PRO A 217 18.00 11.18 -2.28
C PRO A 217 17.07 11.94 -3.23
N LEU A 218 16.91 11.41 -4.44
CA LEU A 218 15.96 11.87 -5.44
C LEU A 218 14.63 11.12 -5.31
N HIS A 219 13.52 11.73 -5.72
CA HIS A 219 12.22 11.07 -5.68
C HIS A 219 12.11 10.01 -6.78
N PRO A 220 11.89 8.72 -6.48
CA PRO A 220 11.87 7.64 -7.46
C PRO A 220 10.54 7.57 -8.22
N SER A 221 10.28 8.57 -9.07
CA SER A 221 9.00 8.75 -9.77
C SER A 221 8.53 7.51 -10.53
N SER A 222 9.43 6.87 -11.28
CA SER A 222 9.11 5.66 -12.05
C SER A 222 8.69 4.48 -11.18
N LEU A 223 9.37 4.26 -10.05
CA LEU A 223 9.02 3.19 -9.11
C LEU A 223 7.69 3.49 -8.42
N CYS A 224 7.51 4.74 -7.96
CA CYS A 224 6.25 5.18 -7.36
C CYS A 224 5.07 5.01 -8.32
N HIS A 225 5.27 5.26 -9.62
CA HIS A 225 4.25 5.03 -10.64
C HIS A 225 3.89 3.55 -10.80
N LEU A 226 4.88 2.65 -10.79
CA LEU A 226 4.62 1.20 -10.84
C LEU A 226 3.84 0.73 -9.60
N VAL A 227 4.23 1.20 -8.41
CA VAL A 227 3.48 0.92 -7.17
C VAL A 227 2.06 1.48 -7.28
N TYR A 228 1.89 2.70 -7.81
CA TYR A 228 0.59 3.30 -8.04
C TYR A 228 -0.29 2.41 -8.92
N GLN A 229 0.21 1.95 -10.08
CA GLN A 229 -0.54 1.07 -10.98
C GLN A 229 -0.94 -0.25 -10.30
N LYS A 230 -0.01 -0.90 -9.59
CA LYS A 230 -0.31 -2.14 -8.84
C LYS A 230 -1.38 -1.94 -7.77
N VAL A 231 -1.31 -0.84 -7.04
CA VAL A 231 -2.29 -0.50 -6.01
C VAL A 231 -3.64 -0.14 -6.63
N GLN A 232 -3.67 0.51 -7.81
CA GLN A 232 -4.89 0.80 -8.55
C GLN A 232 -5.57 -0.46 -9.15
N ALA A 233 -4.82 -1.54 -9.39
CA ALA A 233 -5.39 -2.81 -9.85
C ALA A 233 -6.47 -3.37 -8.90
N ARG A 234 -6.56 -2.88 -7.65
CA ARG A 234 -7.68 -3.17 -6.74
C ARG A 234 -9.05 -2.75 -7.28
N PHE A 235 -9.09 -1.84 -8.24
CA PHE A 235 -10.32 -1.39 -8.93
C PHE A 235 -10.51 -2.04 -10.30
N SER A 236 -9.71 -3.05 -10.66
CA SER A 236 -9.93 -3.82 -11.88
C SER A 236 -11.28 -4.53 -11.83
N GLU A 237 -11.87 -4.76 -13.00
CA GLU A 237 -13.14 -5.49 -13.10
C GLU A 237 -13.03 -6.92 -12.56
N GLU A 238 -11.87 -7.56 -12.75
CA GLU A 238 -11.58 -8.88 -12.17
C GLU A 238 -11.61 -8.86 -10.63
N ASN A 239 -10.94 -7.88 -10.01
CA ASN A 239 -10.89 -7.77 -8.55
C ASN A 239 -12.27 -7.43 -7.95
N LYS A 240 -13.05 -6.59 -8.64
CA LYS A 240 -14.44 -6.27 -8.26
C LYS A 240 -15.32 -7.52 -8.27
N LYS A 241 -15.27 -8.30 -9.37
CA LYS A 241 -16.02 -9.55 -9.50
C LYS A 241 -15.66 -10.55 -8.41
N ALA A 242 -14.37 -10.75 -8.16
CA ALA A 242 -13.90 -11.65 -7.09
C ALA A 242 -14.39 -11.20 -5.69
N ARG A 243 -14.40 -9.89 -5.42
CA ARG A 243 -14.93 -9.34 -4.16
C ARG A 243 -16.44 -9.51 -4.03
N GLU A 244 -17.20 -9.34 -5.12
CA GLU A 244 -18.65 -9.51 -5.13
C GLU A 244 -19.07 -10.97 -4.92
N GLN A 245 -18.36 -11.90 -5.59
CA GLN A 245 -18.53 -13.34 -5.42
C GLN A 245 -18.42 -13.77 -3.95
N ARG A 246 -17.64 -13.06 -3.13
CA ARG A 246 -17.48 -13.36 -1.70
C ARG A 246 -18.78 -13.27 -0.89
N ARG A 247 -19.81 -12.58 -1.40
CA ARG A 247 -21.13 -12.47 -0.76
C ARG A 247 -22.07 -13.63 -1.10
N ILE A 248 -21.76 -14.39 -2.16
CA ILE A 248 -22.60 -15.48 -2.66
C ILE A 248 -22.16 -16.76 -1.96
N LYS A 249 -23.13 -17.53 -1.45
CA LYS A 249 -22.87 -18.86 -0.85
C LYS A 249 -22.82 -19.92 -1.97
N ASN A 250 -22.07 -20.99 -1.75
CA ASN A 250 -22.01 -22.18 -2.63
C ASN A 250 -21.40 -21.94 -4.02
N ILE A 251 -20.47 -21.00 -4.15
CA ILE A 251 -19.65 -20.83 -5.35
C ILE A 251 -18.16 -20.93 -5.02
N GLU A 252 -17.36 -21.28 -6.01
CA GLU A 252 -15.90 -21.22 -5.91
C GLU A 252 -15.45 -19.75 -5.85
N HIS A 253 -14.65 -19.41 -4.84
CA HIS A 253 -14.19 -18.05 -4.63
C HIS A 253 -12.81 -17.84 -5.24
N LYS A 254 -12.67 -16.80 -6.06
CA LYS A 254 -11.36 -16.32 -6.52
C LYS A 254 -10.70 -15.40 -5.50
N SER A 255 -9.37 -15.41 -5.48
CA SER A 255 -8.58 -14.47 -4.69
C SER A 255 -8.76 -13.04 -5.20
N TYR A 256 -8.76 -12.07 -4.29
CA TYR A 256 -8.79 -10.64 -4.61
C TYR A 256 -7.80 -9.89 -3.73
N ILE A 257 -7.31 -8.75 -4.23
CA ILE A 257 -6.40 -7.87 -3.52
C ILE A 257 -7.17 -6.72 -2.85
N SER A 258 -6.77 -6.38 -1.63
CA SER A 258 -7.24 -5.20 -0.91
C SER A 258 -6.09 -4.58 -0.12
N PHE A 259 -6.00 -3.26 -0.13
CA PHE A 259 -5.03 -2.50 0.65
C PHE A 259 -5.77 -1.67 1.69
N HIS A 260 -5.36 -1.79 2.95
CA HIS A 260 -5.87 -1.01 4.07
C HIS A 260 -4.81 0.00 4.51
N ASP A 261 -5.23 1.08 5.17
CA ASP A 261 -4.35 2.07 5.80
C ASP A 261 -3.30 2.70 4.85
N LEU A 262 -3.65 2.84 3.57
CA LEU A 262 -2.82 3.56 2.60
C LEU A 262 -2.84 5.06 2.88
N ALA A 263 -1.66 5.66 2.99
CA ALA A 263 -1.53 7.11 2.94
C ALA A 263 -1.27 7.59 1.51
N VAL A 264 -1.63 8.83 1.22
CA VAL A 264 -1.43 9.45 -0.09
C VAL A 264 -0.60 10.71 0.07
N VAL A 265 0.53 10.77 -0.62
CA VAL A 265 1.32 12.00 -0.80
C VAL A 265 0.94 12.62 -2.14
N LYS A 266 0.53 13.89 -2.12
CA LYS A 266 0.20 14.64 -3.34
C LYS A 266 1.37 15.53 -3.74
N LEU A 267 1.94 15.28 -4.91
CA LEU A 267 3.04 16.08 -5.49
C LEU A 267 2.52 17.04 -6.58
N GLY A 268 3.14 18.22 -6.68
CA GLY A 268 2.84 19.25 -7.68
C GLY A 268 1.68 20.21 -7.36
N GLY A 269 1.14 20.18 -6.14
CA GLY A 269 0.15 21.15 -5.66
C GLY A 269 -1.13 21.19 -6.51
N SER A 270 -1.49 22.38 -7.01
CA SER A 270 -2.66 22.59 -7.88
C SER A 270 -2.47 22.08 -9.31
N ASN A 271 -1.21 21.97 -9.78
CA ASN A 271 -0.90 21.47 -11.13
C ASN A 271 0.23 20.43 -11.10
N ALA A 272 -0.16 19.16 -10.94
CA ALA A 272 0.74 18.02 -10.89
C ALA A 272 1.63 17.86 -12.14
N GLN A 273 1.21 18.39 -13.29
CA GLN A 273 1.95 18.29 -14.55
C GLN A 273 3.29 19.03 -14.51
N ASN A 274 3.43 20.03 -13.63
CA ASN A 274 4.67 20.79 -13.48
C ASN A 274 5.80 19.99 -12.82
N ALA A 275 5.48 18.92 -12.09
CA ALA A 275 6.47 18.05 -11.48
C ALA A 275 7.06 17.08 -12.52
N SER A 276 6.19 16.31 -13.18
CA SER A 276 6.53 15.41 -14.28
C SER A 276 5.30 14.82 -14.97
N GLN A 277 5.52 14.11 -16.08
CA GLN A 277 4.47 13.45 -16.84
C GLN A 277 3.79 12.32 -16.06
N LEU A 278 4.56 11.43 -15.40
CA LEU A 278 3.98 10.33 -14.61
C LEU A 278 3.24 10.86 -13.39
N ILE A 279 3.81 11.83 -12.67
CA ILE A 279 3.14 12.48 -11.53
C ILE A 279 1.83 13.15 -11.98
N GLY A 280 1.84 13.82 -13.14
CA GLY A 280 0.65 14.38 -13.76
C GLY A 280 -0.41 13.31 -14.07
N SER A 281 -0.01 12.17 -14.65
CA SER A 281 -0.93 11.09 -15.04
C SER A 281 -1.69 10.47 -13.86
N GLN A 282 -1.08 10.46 -12.67
CA GLN A 282 -1.69 9.99 -11.43
C GLN A 282 -2.28 11.13 -10.57
N MET A 283 -2.49 12.32 -11.15
CA MET A 283 -3.03 13.51 -10.49
C MET A 283 -2.25 13.93 -9.23
N GLY A 284 -0.94 13.70 -9.23
CA GLY A 284 -0.03 13.96 -8.13
C GLY A 284 -0.02 12.89 -7.03
N ARG A 285 -0.91 11.88 -7.09
CA ARG A 285 -1.10 10.92 -5.99
C ARG A 285 -0.03 9.84 -6.00
N ASN A 286 0.73 9.74 -4.92
CA ASN A 286 1.66 8.65 -4.64
C ASN A 286 1.19 7.91 -3.39
N PHE A 287 1.04 6.59 -3.49
CA PHE A 287 0.62 5.76 -2.35
C PHE A 287 1.81 5.40 -1.48
N LEU A 288 1.65 5.53 -0.16
CA LEU A 288 2.57 5.00 0.83
C LEU A 288 1.97 3.74 1.43
N LEU A 289 2.77 2.68 1.49
CA LEU A 289 2.38 1.44 2.15
C LEU A 289 2.48 1.60 3.68
N PRO A 290 1.56 1.02 4.46
CA PRO A 290 1.61 1.12 5.91
C PRO A 290 2.84 0.39 6.45
N SER A 291 3.74 1.14 7.08
CA SER A 291 4.86 0.63 7.87
C SER A 291 4.66 1.07 9.31
N LEU A 292 3.54 0.66 9.89
CA LEU A 292 3.16 1.00 11.27
C LEU A 292 3.66 -0.10 12.21
N PRO A 293 4.16 0.25 13.41
CA PRO A 293 4.41 -0.76 14.43
C PRO A 293 3.09 -1.47 14.79
N PRO A 294 3.13 -2.71 15.31
CA PRO A 294 1.94 -3.39 15.81
C PRO A 294 1.19 -2.50 16.80
N GLN A 295 0.00 -2.03 16.41
CA GLN A 295 -0.87 -1.34 17.33
C GLN A 295 -1.51 -2.39 18.23
N PHE A 296 -1.03 -2.49 19.47
CA PHE A 296 -1.73 -3.23 20.50
C PHE A 296 -3.03 -2.47 20.78
N SER A 297 -4.09 -2.79 20.03
CA SER A 297 -5.44 -2.37 20.41
C SER A 297 -5.61 -2.78 21.87
N LYS A 298 -5.94 -1.84 22.78
CA LYS A 298 -6.38 -2.20 24.12
C LYS A 298 -7.43 -3.29 23.92
N THR A 299 -7.12 -4.53 24.28
CA THR A 299 -8.12 -5.58 24.21
C THR A 299 -9.28 -5.05 25.04
N SER A 300 -10.45 -4.86 24.42
CA SER A 300 -11.62 -4.43 25.16
C SER A 300 -12.02 -5.62 26.03
N TYR A 301 -11.37 -5.73 27.18
CA TYR A 301 -11.75 -6.66 28.22
C TYR A 301 -13.19 -6.33 28.63
N PRO A 302 -14.01 -7.33 28.97
CA PRO A 302 -15.36 -7.10 29.46
C PRO A 302 -15.34 -6.06 30.59
N SER A 303 -16.23 -5.06 30.52
CA SER A 303 -16.42 -4.13 31.62
C SER A 303 -16.92 -4.91 32.84
N PHE A 304 -16.35 -4.60 33.99
CA PHE A 304 -16.73 -5.19 35.27
C PHE A 304 -17.57 -4.18 36.05
N SER A 305 -18.72 -4.57 36.58
CA SER A 305 -19.52 -3.78 37.53
C SER A 305 -19.66 -4.51 38.86
N ASN A 306 -19.77 -3.75 39.95
CA ASN A 306 -19.74 -4.29 41.32
C ASN A 306 -20.99 -5.12 41.65
N GLU A 307 -22.08 -4.93 40.91
CA GLU A 307 -23.34 -5.67 41.03
C GLU A 307 -23.28 -7.05 40.37
N GLN A 308 -22.22 -7.38 39.63
CA GLN A 308 -22.11 -8.67 38.95
C GLN A 308 -21.80 -9.81 39.94
N GLU A 309 -22.66 -10.83 39.96
CA GLU A 309 -22.46 -12.04 40.79
C GLU A 309 -21.48 -13.05 40.16
N THR A 310 -21.27 -12.97 38.85
CA THR A 310 -20.32 -13.84 38.13
C THR A 310 -19.69 -13.16 36.90
N ILE A 311 -18.43 -13.50 36.62
CA ILE A 311 -17.76 -13.16 35.36
C ILE A 311 -18.27 -14.01 34.18
N PHE A 312 -18.85 -15.18 34.45
CA PHE A 312 -19.36 -16.11 33.44
C PHE A 312 -20.71 -15.63 32.91
N ASN A 313 -20.68 -14.50 32.20
CA ASN A 313 -21.84 -13.79 31.70
C ASN A 313 -21.77 -13.58 30.17
N ARG A 314 -22.78 -12.90 29.62
CA ARG A 314 -22.89 -12.63 28.16
C ARG A 314 -21.75 -11.76 27.63
N SER A 315 -21.21 -10.85 28.44
CA SER A 315 -20.07 -10.00 28.06
C SER A 315 -18.80 -10.82 27.90
N LEU A 316 -18.54 -11.76 28.83
CA LEU A 316 -17.42 -12.70 28.70
C LEU A 316 -17.61 -13.67 27.53
N GLN A 317 -18.85 -14.08 27.25
CA GLN A 317 -19.17 -14.91 26.07
C GLN A 317 -18.82 -14.17 24.78
N TYR A 318 -19.20 -12.89 24.66
CA TYR A 318 -18.88 -12.06 23.51
C TYR A 318 -17.37 -11.85 23.35
N TYR A 319 -16.65 -11.67 24.45
CA TYR A 319 -15.19 -11.61 24.45
C TYR A 319 -14.56 -12.92 23.92
N CYS A 320 -15.18 -14.06 24.23
CA CYS A 320 -14.77 -15.38 23.75
C CYS A 320 -15.41 -15.80 22.41
N ARG A 321 -16.06 -14.87 21.67
CA ARG A 321 -16.90 -15.19 20.50
C ARG A 321 -16.25 -16.06 19.43
N PHE A 322 -14.94 -15.93 19.21
CA PHE A 322 -14.23 -16.74 18.21
C PHE A 322 -14.12 -18.20 18.64
N GLY A 323 -13.81 -18.46 19.92
CA GLY A 323 -13.80 -19.81 20.47
C GLY A 323 -15.20 -20.44 20.47
N PHE A 324 -16.23 -19.66 20.82
CA PHE A 324 -17.62 -20.12 20.74
C PHE A 324 -18.08 -20.37 19.30
N LYS A 325 -17.68 -19.54 18.34
CA LYS A 325 -17.98 -19.78 16.92
C LYS A 325 -17.43 -21.12 16.46
N LEU A 326 -16.16 -21.41 16.75
CA LEU A 326 -15.53 -22.69 16.40
C LEU A 326 -16.21 -23.88 17.13
N LEU A 327 -16.60 -23.68 18.40
CA LEU A 327 -17.34 -24.68 19.15
C LEU A 327 -18.69 -25.00 18.49
N PHE A 328 -19.43 -23.98 18.07
CA PHE A 328 -20.74 -24.15 17.42
C PHE A 328 -20.61 -24.80 16.04
N GLU A 329 -19.61 -24.42 15.25
CA GLU A 329 -19.32 -25.05 13.96
C GLU A 329 -18.98 -26.54 14.13
N THR A 330 -18.22 -26.88 15.16
CA THR A 330 -17.84 -28.28 15.48
C THR A 330 -19.04 -29.14 15.91
N ILE A 331 -20.02 -28.54 16.59
CA ILE A 331 -21.25 -29.23 17.01
C ILE A 331 -22.19 -29.45 15.82
N ASN A 332 -22.35 -28.45 14.93
CA ASN A 332 -23.21 -28.52 13.75
C ASN A 332 -22.72 -29.47 12.64
N ALA A 333 -21.44 -29.83 12.61
CA ALA A 333 -20.91 -30.71 11.57
C ALA A 333 -21.56 -32.12 11.63
N GLU A 334 -22.04 -32.63 10.49
CA GLU A 334 -22.79 -33.91 10.42
C GLU A 334 -21.90 -35.17 10.58
N LYS A 335 -20.63 -35.14 10.13
CA LYS A 335 -19.74 -36.32 10.13
C LYS A 335 -18.88 -36.42 11.39
N ASN A 336 -18.78 -37.59 12.01
CA ASN A 336 -18.06 -37.80 13.27
C ASN A 336 -16.59 -38.23 13.04
N ASP A 337 -15.74 -37.32 12.55
CA ASP A 337 -14.34 -37.62 12.20
C ASP A 337 -13.33 -37.11 13.26
N PHE A 338 -12.09 -37.63 13.26
CA PHE A 338 -10.97 -37.25 14.14
C PHE A 338 -10.76 -35.73 14.19
N SER A 339 -10.98 -35.05 13.07
CA SER A 339 -10.96 -33.58 12.95
C SER A 339 -11.90 -32.88 13.95
N ARG A 340 -13.08 -33.42 14.28
CA ARG A 340 -14.00 -32.83 15.27
C ARG A 340 -13.47 -32.85 16.69
N ARG A 341 -12.76 -33.92 17.09
CA ARG A 341 -12.20 -33.99 18.45
C ARG A 341 -11.09 -32.96 18.62
N ASN A 342 -10.29 -32.75 17.59
CA ASN A 342 -9.23 -31.74 17.59
C ASN A 342 -9.82 -30.33 17.60
N ASN A 343 -10.80 -30.04 16.74
CA ASN A 343 -11.45 -28.73 16.67
C ASN A 343 -12.21 -28.38 17.96
N ARG A 344 -12.80 -29.39 18.64
CA ARG A 344 -13.45 -29.19 19.94
C ARG A 344 -12.42 -28.81 21.01
N ARG A 345 -11.29 -29.52 21.08
CA ARG A 345 -10.19 -29.17 22.01
C ARG A 345 -9.65 -27.77 21.74
N GLU A 346 -9.43 -27.43 20.47
CA GLU A 346 -8.98 -26.10 20.05
C GLU A 346 -9.98 -25.01 20.42
N SER A 347 -11.28 -25.26 20.25
CA SER A 347 -12.33 -24.33 20.67
C SER A 347 -12.26 -24.03 22.17
N PHE A 348 -12.17 -25.06 23.00
CA PHE A 348 -12.04 -24.90 24.45
C PHE A 348 -10.73 -24.23 24.83
N PHE A 349 -9.62 -24.58 24.18
CA PHE A 349 -8.34 -23.93 24.39
C PHE A 349 -8.40 -22.42 24.10
N LEU A 350 -9.07 -22.00 23.03
CA LEU A 350 -9.27 -20.59 22.71
C LEU A 350 -10.14 -19.88 23.76
N ILE A 351 -11.26 -20.49 24.17
CA ILE A 351 -12.14 -19.94 25.21
C ILE A 351 -11.36 -19.77 26.53
N LEU A 352 -10.68 -20.82 26.99
CA LEU A 352 -9.91 -20.80 28.24
C LEU A 352 -8.77 -19.79 28.15
N THR A 353 -8.03 -19.74 27.04
CA THR A 353 -6.95 -18.76 26.84
C THR A 353 -7.47 -17.32 26.99
N MET A 354 -8.64 -17.02 26.43
CA MET A 354 -9.25 -15.69 26.56
C MET A 354 -9.68 -15.41 28.00
N ILE A 355 -10.34 -16.36 28.67
CA ILE A 355 -10.75 -16.21 30.08
C ILE A 355 -9.53 -15.94 30.98
N PHE A 356 -8.46 -16.72 30.85
CA PHE A 356 -7.26 -16.54 31.68
C PHE A 356 -6.50 -15.25 31.36
N LYS A 357 -6.53 -14.76 30.11
CA LYS A 357 -6.05 -13.41 29.78
C LYS A 357 -6.86 -12.32 30.49
N TYR A 358 -8.19 -12.46 30.53
CA TYR A 358 -9.05 -11.52 31.25
C TYR A 358 -8.81 -11.56 32.76
N VAL A 359 -8.72 -12.75 33.36
CA VAL A 359 -8.38 -12.91 34.78
C VAL A 359 -7.03 -12.30 35.09
N LYS A 360 -6.00 -12.58 34.28
CA LYS A 360 -4.67 -12.01 34.50
C LYS A 360 -4.68 -10.49 34.40
N HIS A 361 -5.47 -9.93 33.48
CA HIS A 361 -5.68 -8.49 33.41
C HIS A 361 -6.28 -7.96 34.72
N LEU A 362 -7.38 -8.52 35.22
CA LEU A 362 -7.99 -8.09 36.48
C LEU A 362 -7.02 -8.18 37.67
N GLN A 363 -6.28 -9.29 37.80
CA GLN A 363 -5.29 -9.51 38.85
C GLN A 363 -4.11 -8.51 38.81
N THR A 364 -3.84 -7.87 37.67
CA THR A 364 -2.70 -6.95 37.49
C THR A 364 -3.11 -5.48 37.41
N SER A 365 -4.35 -5.19 36.99
CA SER A 365 -4.82 -3.82 36.76
C SER A 365 -5.64 -3.25 37.92
N LYS A 366 -6.21 -4.09 38.78
CA LYS A 366 -7.00 -3.68 39.96
C LYS A 366 -6.13 -3.64 41.21
N TYR A 367 -6.50 -2.79 42.17
CA TYR A 367 -5.85 -2.71 43.48
C TYR A 367 -6.19 -3.94 44.33
N ALA A 368 -5.30 -4.39 45.21
CA ALA A 368 -5.58 -5.52 46.09
C ALA A 368 -6.79 -5.23 47.00
N GLY A 369 -7.72 -6.17 47.12
CA GLY A 369 -8.93 -6.00 47.95
C GLY A 369 -10.11 -5.37 47.23
N TRP A 370 -10.01 -5.09 45.92
CA TRP A 370 -11.11 -4.55 45.12
C TRP A 370 -12.36 -5.43 45.16
N SER A 371 -12.21 -6.74 45.38
CA SER A 371 -13.32 -7.70 45.44
C SER A 371 -14.24 -7.51 46.67
N ARG A 372 -13.84 -6.74 47.68
CA ARG A 372 -14.64 -6.47 48.90
C ARG A 372 -16.00 -5.86 48.61
N GLU A 373 -16.03 -4.96 47.63
CA GLU A 373 -17.22 -4.21 47.23
C GLU A 373 -17.96 -4.90 46.07
N SER A 374 -17.52 -6.10 45.66
CA SER A 374 -18.15 -6.85 44.58
C SER A 374 -19.18 -7.84 45.09
N SER A 375 -20.23 -8.05 44.29
CA SER A 375 -21.26 -9.06 44.52
C SER A 375 -20.86 -10.46 44.03
N LEU A 376 -19.60 -10.64 43.60
CA LEU A 376 -19.08 -11.90 43.08
C LEU A 376 -19.16 -13.01 44.13
N LYS A 377 -19.44 -14.24 43.68
CA LYS A 377 -19.29 -15.43 44.52
C LYS A 377 -17.88 -15.53 45.09
N LEU A 378 -17.75 -16.06 46.31
CA LEU A 378 -16.49 -16.14 47.05
C LEU A 378 -15.38 -16.82 46.24
N GLU A 379 -15.68 -17.93 45.55
CA GLU A 379 -14.72 -18.66 44.71
C GLU A 379 -14.16 -17.81 43.56
N GLN A 380 -14.95 -16.90 43.00
CA GLN A 380 -14.49 -15.98 41.97
C GLN A 380 -13.72 -14.81 42.58
N GLN A 381 -14.08 -14.32 43.77
CA GLN A 381 -13.26 -13.34 44.50
C GLN A 381 -11.86 -13.89 44.78
N LEU A 382 -11.79 -15.12 45.31
CA LEU A 382 -10.53 -15.84 45.58
C LEU A 382 -9.67 -16.01 44.32
N TRP A 383 -10.30 -16.26 43.18
CA TRP A 383 -9.58 -16.42 41.91
C TRP A 383 -9.10 -15.09 41.30
N LEU A 384 -9.93 -14.04 41.35
CA LEU A 384 -9.70 -12.79 40.62
C LEU A 384 -8.92 -11.74 41.43
N ASP A 385 -8.95 -11.82 42.77
CA ASP A 385 -8.27 -10.91 43.68
C ASP A 385 -7.39 -11.69 44.69
N PRO A 386 -6.42 -12.49 44.22
CA PRO A 386 -5.58 -13.31 45.10
C PRO A 386 -4.71 -12.44 46.04
N SER A 387 -4.39 -11.21 45.62
CA SER A 387 -3.59 -10.27 46.43
C SER A 387 -4.33 -9.80 47.69
N ARG A 388 -5.67 -9.89 47.74
CA ARG A 388 -6.46 -9.60 48.94
C ARG A 388 -6.08 -10.49 50.13
N ALA A 389 -5.63 -11.72 49.88
CA ALA A 389 -5.17 -12.63 50.93
C ALA A 389 -3.93 -12.12 51.69
N ASN A 390 -3.24 -11.09 51.18
CA ASN A 390 -2.07 -10.49 51.81
C ASN A 390 -2.39 -9.19 52.57
N LEU A 391 -3.66 -8.76 52.61
CA LEU A 391 -4.06 -7.55 53.34
C LEU A 391 -4.31 -7.86 54.81
N ASP A 392 -4.05 -6.88 55.68
CA ASP A 392 -4.36 -6.96 57.10
C ASP A 392 -5.88 -7.07 57.31
N GLY A 393 -6.33 -7.99 58.19
CA GLY A 393 -7.74 -8.24 58.49
C GLY A 393 -8.46 -9.19 57.51
N GLU A 394 -7.74 -9.85 56.61
CA GLU A 394 -8.27 -10.82 55.63
C GLU A 394 -7.86 -12.27 55.95
N GLU A 395 -7.67 -12.62 57.22
CA GLU A 395 -7.19 -13.93 57.64
C GLU A 395 -8.13 -15.06 57.20
N LYS A 396 -9.46 -14.82 57.24
CA LYS A 396 -10.46 -15.76 56.74
C LYS A 396 -10.36 -15.95 55.23
N PHE A 397 -10.17 -14.87 54.47
CA PHE A 397 -10.04 -14.93 53.01
C PHE A 397 -8.76 -15.69 52.61
N LYS A 398 -7.66 -15.45 53.34
CA LYS A 398 -6.40 -16.18 53.16
C LYS A 398 -6.55 -17.68 53.45
N GLN A 399 -7.22 -18.05 54.55
CA GLN A 399 -7.49 -19.44 54.88
C GLN A 399 -8.29 -20.15 53.78
N GLU A 400 -9.35 -19.51 53.28
CA GLU A 400 -10.15 -20.06 52.18
C GLU A 400 -9.35 -20.15 50.87
N TYR A 401 -8.50 -19.16 50.58
CA TYR A 401 -7.62 -19.18 49.40
C TYR A 401 -6.65 -20.37 49.43
N ASP A 402 -5.99 -20.58 50.57
CA ASP A 402 -4.96 -21.62 50.77
C ASP A 402 -5.54 -23.04 50.74
N ARG A 403 -6.79 -23.22 51.19
CA ARG A 403 -7.51 -24.51 51.12
C ARG A 403 -7.74 -24.99 49.69
N ALA A 404 -7.78 -24.08 48.72
CA ALA A 404 -7.99 -24.38 47.29
C ALA A 404 -9.31 -25.11 46.93
N ASP A 405 -10.20 -25.40 47.89
CA ASP A 405 -11.50 -26.05 47.66
C ASP A 405 -12.41 -25.22 46.75
N TRP A 406 -12.26 -23.89 46.78
CA TRP A 406 -12.96 -22.95 45.90
C TRP A 406 -12.77 -23.25 44.41
N GLN A 407 -11.67 -23.90 44.02
CA GLN A 407 -11.40 -24.29 42.63
C GLN A 407 -12.47 -25.25 42.10
N VAL A 408 -12.99 -26.14 42.96
CA VAL A 408 -14.02 -27.12 42.58
C VAL A 408 -15.34 -26.42 42.24
N ASN A 409 -15.68 -25.36 42.98
CA ASN A 409 -16.88 -24.55 42.71
C ASN A 409 -16.70 -23.69 41.46
N LEU A 410 -15.50 -23.13 41.26
CA LEU A 410 -15.18 -22.38 40.06
C LEU A 410 -15.26 -23.25 38.78
N GLU A 411 -14.79 -24.50 38.84
CA GLU A 411 -14.93 -25.47 37.74
C GLU A 411 -16.41 -25.74 37.41
N LYS A 412 -17.26 -25.86 38.43
CA LYS A 412 -18.71 -26.09 38.26
C LYS A 412 -19.38 -24.86 37.64
N ASP A 413 -19.04 -23.66 38.11
CA ASP A 413 -19.52 -22.40 37.55
C ASP A 413 -19.19 -22.29 36.04
N PHE A 414 -17.95 -22.60 35.66
CA PHE A 414 -17.54 -22.62 34.26
C PHE A 414 -18.32 -23.66 33.45
N ALA A 415 -18.45 -24.89 33.95
CA ALA A 415 -19.15 -25.96 33.24
C ALA A 415 -20.64 -25.64 33.07
N PHE A 416 -21.28 -25.05 34.09
CA PHE A 416 -22.66 -24.60 34.02
C PHE A 416 -22.85 -23.49 32.98
N TRP A 417 -21.93 -22.53 32.91
CA TRP A 417 -21.96 -21.48 31.91
C TRP A 417 -21.87 -22.02 30.47
N ILE A 418 -20.97 -22.96 30.21
CA ILE A 418 -20.87 -23.64 28.91
C ILE A 418 -22.16 -24.41 28.61
N GLN A 419 -22.70 -25.13 29.59
CA GLN A 419 -23.94 -25.89 29.44
C GLN A 419 -25.11 -25.00 29.02
N THR A 420 -25.30 -23.88 29.72
CA THR A 420 -26.37 -22.91 29.44
C THR A 420 -26.25 -22.35 28.03
N ILE A 421 -25.04 -21.91 27.63
CA ILE A 421 -24.81 -21.39 26.28
C ILE A 421 -25.13 -22.43 25.20
N LEU A 422 -24.74 -23.70 25.42
CA LEU A 422 -24.99 -24.77 24.45
C LEU A 422 -26.47 -25.15 24.39
N LYS A 423 -27.17 -25.25 25.53
CA LYS A 423 -28.61 -25.52 25.59
C LYS A 423 -29.41 -24.40 24.92
N ASP A 424 -29.07 -23.14 25.17
CA ASP A 424 -29.71 -21.99 24.53
C ASP A 424 -29.49 -21.98 23.01
N LYS A 425 -28.30 -22.36 22.55
CA LYS A 425 -27.95 -22.36 21.13
C LYS A 425 -28.52 -23.56 20.37
N PHE A 426 -28.63 -24.71 21.05
CA PHE A 426 -28.95 -26.00 20.46
C PHE A 426 -30.06 -26.72 21.23
N GLY A 427 -31.21 -26.05 21.42
CA GLY A 427 -32.33 -26.60 22.18
C GLY A 427 -32.78 -28.01 21.75
N GLN A 428 -32.71 -28.30 20.45
CA GLN A 428 -33.10 -29.58 19.85
C GLN A 428 -32.23 -30.78 20.26
N ILE A 429 -30.99 -30.54 20.72
CA ILE A 429 -30.05 -31.59 21.17
C ILE A 429 -29.61 -31.35 22.62
N SER A 430 -30.43 -30.64 23.40
CA SER A 430 -30.10 -30.23 24.76
C SER A 430 -29.81 -31.41 25.70
N GLU A 431 -30.40 -32.57 25.45
CA GLU A 431 -30.16 -33.84 26.17
C GLU A 431 -28.72 -34.36 26.01
N GLN A 432 -28.03 -33.99 24.91
CA GLN A 432 -26.62 -34.36 24.69
C GLN A 432 -25.65 -33.57 25.60
N PHE A 433 -26.11 -32.50 26.23
CA PHE A 433 -25.33 -31.67 27.16
C PHE A 433 -25.62 -32.08 28.61
N SER A 434 -25.42 -33.35 28.92
CA SER A 434 -25.66 -33.99 30.23
C SER A 434 -24.37 -34.15 31.05
N ASP A 435 -24.45 -34.89 32.17
CA ASP A 435 -23.37 -35.05 33.16
C ASP A 435 -22.00 -35.47 32.59
N PRO A 436 -21.89 -36.36 31.58
CA PRO A 436 -20.59 -36.74 31.01
C PRO A 436 -19.87 -35.56 30.33
N GLU A 437 -20.61 -34.67 29.66
CA GLU A 437 -20.06 -33.48 29.01
C GLU A 437 -19.75 -32.39 30.04
N PHE A 438 -20.61 -32.27 31.06
CA PHE A 438 -20.37 -31.37 32.19
C PHE A 438 -19.05 -31.67 32.89
N GLU A 439 -18.78 -32.94 33.24
CA GLU A 439 -17.53 -33.33 33.89
C GLU A 439 -16.32 -33.15 32.97
N LYS A 440 -16.50 -33.32 31.65
CA LYS A 440 -15.45 -33.03 30.68
C LYS A 440 -15.05 -31.56 30.70
N TRP A 441 -16.00 -30.62 30.71
CA TRP A 441 -15.70 -29.19 30.77
C TRP A 441 -15.01 -28.80 32.08
N ARG A 442 -15.45 -29.39 33.21
CA ARG A 442 -14.77 -29.24 34.50
C ARG A 442 -13.31 -29.68 34.42
N ARG A 443 -13.05 -30.85 33.82
CA ARG A 443 -11.68 -31.39 33.68
C ARG A 443 -10.78 -30.51 32.82
N GLU A 444 -11.28 -30.01 31.69
CA GLU A 444 -10.53 -29.09 30.82
C GLU A 444 -10.18 -27.77 31.55
N PHE A 445 -11.15 -27.20 32.27
CA PHE A 445 -10.91 -26.00 33.09
C PHE A 445 -9.90 -26.26 34.20
N ARG A 446 -10.05 -27.36 34.95
CA ARG A 446 -9.14 -27.80 36.01
C ARG A 446 -7.70 -27.93 35.51
N PHE A 447 -7.53 -28.55 34.34
CA PHE A 447 -6.21 -28.74 33.75
C PHE A 447 -5.51 -27.38 33.53
N VAL A 448 -6.20 -26.43 32.90
CA VAL A 448 -5.66 -25.09 32.64
C VAL A 448 -5.46 -24.28 33.93
N LEU A 449 -6.37 -24.40 34.90
CA LEU A 449 -6.27 -23.72 36.20
C LEU A 449 -5.03 -24.18 36.98
N LYS A 450 -4.72 -25.48 36.97
CA LYS A 450 -3.51 -26.03 37.59
C LYS A 450 -2.24 -25.57 36.87
N SER A 451 -2.24 -25.54 35.54
CA SER A 451 -1.10 -25.08 34.73
C SER A 451 -0.81 -23.58 34.89
N ASN A 452 -1.80 -22.77 35.28
CA ASN A 452 -1.68 -21.33 35.46
C ASN A 452 -1.52 -20.90 36.93
N LYS A 453 -1.21 -21.84 37.86
CA LYS A 453 -0.84 -21.44 39.22
C LYS A 453 0.33 -20.45 39.16
N PRO A 454 0.22 -19.26 39.78
CA PRO A 454 1.40 -18.42 39.96
C PRO A 454 2.41 -19.27 40.74
N ARG A 455 3.54 -19.62 40.10
CA ARG A 455 4.72 -20.08 40.85
C ARG A 455 4.97 -18.96 41.84
N GLY A 456 4.70 -19.22 43.11
CA GLY A 456 4.97 -18.26 44.17
C GLY A 456 6.38 -17.74 43.94
N ARG A 457 6.53 -16.42 43.82
CA ARG A 457 7.83 -15.78 43.96
C ARG A 457 8.36 -16.26 45.30
N ARG A 458 9.25 -17.26 45.30
CA ARG A 458 10.22 -17.41 46.38
C ARG A 458 11.06 -16.15 46.29
N ILE A 459 10.70 -15.17 47.11
CA ILE A 459 11.62 -14.12 47.50
C ILE A 459 12.63 -14.85 48.37
N ASN A 460 13.79 -15.16 47.78
CA ASN A 460 15.03 -15.20 48.53
C ASN A 460 15.74 -13.88 48.26
#